data_AF-A0AA38SWM4-F1
#
_entry.id   AF-A0AA38SWM4-F1
#
_cell.length_a   1.000
_cell.length_b   1.000
_cell.length_c   1.000
_cell.angle_alpha   90.00
_cell.angle_beta   90.00
_cell.angle_gamma   90.00
#
_symmetry.space_group_name_H-M   'P 1'
#
loop_
_entity.id
_entity.type
_entity.pdbx_description
1 polymer ?
#
loop_
_entity_poly.entity_id
_entity_poly.type
_entity_poly.pdbx_seq_one_letter_code
_entity_poly.pdbx_strand_id
1 'polypeptide(L)'
;MRTNHIILYKANLLVKSSLQHISPLLIPRSTMSSINRTSLACLVLLFFSATLLSCTASRLLPETSGYDSHEQWMARYARVYKDSAEKELRSKVFYENVQYIDSFNKAMNKGYKLAVNEFADLTNEEFTSKRNRFMAHECSPSTSSFRYENLTAVPSSMDWRKKGAVTPVKDQGQCGCCWAFSAVAAMEGINQLKTGKLVSLSEQELVDCDTSGVDQGCEGGLMDNAFEFIVSNKGLATESKYPYNGVDGTCNSNEASNHAATITGHEDVPANSESALLKAVSSQPVSVAIDASGSDFQFYSTGVFTGECGTELDHGVTAVGYGTSDDGTKYWLVKNSWGTSWGEEGYIMMQRDVDAKEGICGIAMQASYPTA
;
A
#
# COMPACT_ATOMS: atom_id res chain seq x y z
N MET A 1 -42.93 3.57 47.91
CA MET A 1 -44.18 4.19 47.40
C MET A 1 -44.14 4.07 45.88
N ARG A 2 -44.88 3.08 45.33
CA ARG A 2 -46.06 3.24 44.44
C ARG A 2 -45.71 3.82 43.05
N THR A 3 -45.56 3.03 41.99
CA THR A 3 -46.53 2.28 41.12
C THR A 3 -47.03 3.05 39.90
N ASN A 4 -46.86 2.39 38.73
CA ASN A 4 -47.71 2.32 37.52
C ASN A 4 -47.83 3.58 36.63
N HIS A 5 -47.93 3.53 35.29
CA HIS A 5 -48.75 2.63 34.46
C HIS A 5 -48.25 2.42 33.00
N ILE A 6 -48.49 1.21 32.52
CA ILE A 6 -48.58 0.72 31.12
C ILE A 6 -49.97 1.03 30.54
N ILE A 7 -50.06 1.48 29.27
CA ILE A 7 -51.18 1.30 28.29
C ILE A 7 -50.55 1.45 26.87
N LEU A 8 -50.43 0.50 25.94
CA LEU A 8 -51.34 -0.43 25.22
C LEU A 8 -52.37 0.24 24.29
N TYR A 9 -52.07 0.32 22.98
CA TYR A 9 -53.10 0.41 21.93
C TYR A 9 -52.75 -0.49 20.73
N LYS A 10 -53.64 -1.46 20.48
CA LYS A 10 -53.82 -2.25 19.25
C LYS A 10 -54.95 -1.61 18.43
N ALA A 11 -54.80 -1.54 17.11
CA ALA A 11 -55.89 -1.57 16.12
C ALA A 11 -55.26 -1.89 14.74
N ASN A 12 -55.39 -3.11 14.21
CA ASN A 12 -56.48 -3.70 13.40
C ASN A 12 -56.53 -3.28 11.91
N LEU A 13 -56.14 -4.27 11.08
CA LEU A 13 -56.90 -4.88 9.97
C LEU A 13 -57.07 -4.15 8.62
N LEU A 14 -56.94 -4.99 7.57
CA LEU A 14 -57.46 -4.90 6.19
C LEU A 14 -56.53 -4.35 5.10
N VAL A 15 -55.78 -5.23 4.42
CA VAL A 15 -55.79 -5.30 2.95
C VAL A 15 -55.72 -6.77 2.52
N LYS A 16 -56.88 -7.32 2.13
CA LYS A 16 -57.00 -8.54 1.31
C LYS A 16 -57.23 -8.09 -0.13
N SER A 17 -56.79 -8.96 -1.05
CA SER A 17 -57.20 -9.11 -2.46
C SER A 17 -56.63 -8.16 -3.52
N SER A 18 -55.66 -8.69 -4.27
CA SER A 18 -55.53 -8.46 -5.71
C SER A 18 -54.68 -9.58 -6.35
N LEU A 19 -55.26 -10.79 -6.45
CA LEU A 19 -54.84 -11.82 -7.40
C LEU A 19 -55.89 -11.82 -8.53
N GLN A 20 -55.57 -11.15 -9.62
CA GLN A 20 -56.39 -11.16 -10.84
C GLN A 20 -56.03 -12.37 -11.70
N HIS A 21 -57.06 -13.19 -11.94
CA HIS A 21 -57.38 -13.90 -13.18
C HIS A 21 -56.24 -14.48 -14.04
N ILE A 22 -56.02 -15.79 -13.92
CA ILE A 22 -55.59 -16.64 -15.03
C ILE A 22 -56.66 -17.73 -15.20
N SER A 23 -57.37 -17.68 -16.33
CA SER A 23 -58.38 -18.66 -16.73
C SER A 23 -57.75 -20.02 -17.06
N PRO A 24 -58.35 -21.16 -16.68
CA PRO A 24 -57.91 -22.47 -17.14
C PRO A 24 -58.42 -22.73 -18.57
N LEU A 25 -57.49 -22.93 -19.52
CA LEU A 25 -57.83 -23.42 -20.85
C LEU A 25 -58.29 -24.88 -20.75
N LEU A 26 -59.56 -25.11 -21.06
CA LEU A 26 -60.15 -26.44 -21.23
C LEU A 26 -59.54 -27.13 -22.47
N ILE A 27 -58.84 -28.25 -22.26
CA ILE A 27 -58.44 -29.17 -23.33
C ILE A 27 -59.57 -30.21 -23.48
N PRO A 28 -60.20 -30.36 -24.65
CA PRO A 28 -61.22 -31.37 -24.86
C PRO A 28 -60.61 -32.78 -24.95
N ARG A 29 -61.20 -33.72 -24.20
CA ARG A 29 -61.01 -35.16 -24.36
C ARG A 29 -61.58 -35.60 -25.71
N SER A 30 -60.75 -36.05 -26.64
CA SER A 30 -61.06 -37.21 -27.47
C SER A 30 -59.81 -37.73 -28.20
N THR A 31 -59.85 -39.03 -28.50
CA THR A 31 -58.93 -39.87 -29.27
C THR A 31 -57.62 -40.31 -28.59
N MET A 32 -57.71 -41.44 -27.88
CA MET A 32 -56.62 -42.41 -27.76
C MET A 32 -56.30 -42.99 -29.15
N SER A 33 -55.07 -42.82 -29.63
CA SER A 33 -54.42 -43.85 -30.46
C SER A 33 -52.92 -43.91 -30.13
N SER A 34 -52.52 -45.03 -29.53
CA SER A 34 -51.17 -45.62 -29.50
C SER A 34 -49.97 -44.67 -29.61
N ILE A 35 -49.52 -44.13 -28.48
CA ILE A 35 -48.11 -43.73 -28.34
C ILE A 35 -47.39 -44.89 -27.67
N ASN A 36 -46.45 -45.47 -28.42
CA ASN A 36 -45.68 -46.65 -28.08
C ASN A 36 -44.87 -46.40 -26.79
N ARG A 37 -45.02 -47.27 -25.79
CA ARG A 37 -44.40 -47.14 -24.45
C ARG A 37 -42.86 -47.05 -24.48
N THR A 38 -42.23 -47.33 -25.61
CA THR A 38 -40.78 -47.28 -25.82
C THR A 38 -40.24 -45.88 -26.11
N SER A 39 -41.04 -44.94 -26.66
CA SER A 39 -40.56 -43.59 -26.98
C SER A 39 -40.50 -42.65 -25.78
N LEU A 40 -41.28 -42.90 -24.72
CA LEU A 40 -41.27 -42.06 -23.51
C LEU A 40 -40.04 -42.33 -22.62
N ALA A 41 -39.50 -43.56 -22.67
CA ALA A 41 -38.31 -43.93 -21.92
C ALA A 41 -37.02 -43.27 -22.46
N CYS A 42 -36.91 -43.09 -23.79
CA CYS A 42 -35.76 -42.42 -24.40
C CYS A 42 -35.71 -40.90 -24.14
N LEU A 43 -36.87 -40.24 -24.04
CA LEU A 43 -36.94 -38.81 -23.72
C LEU A 43 -36.55 -38.54 -22.26
N VAL A 44 -36.95 -39.40 -21.32
CA VAL A 44 -36.56 -39.25 -19.90
C VAL A 44 -35.05 -39.49 -19.72
N LEU A 45 -34.45 -40.43 -20.46
CA LEU A 45 -33.00 -40.68 -20.40
C LEU A 45 -32.16 -39.53 -21.00
N LEU A 46 -32.63 -38.86 -22.06
CA LEU A 46 -31.95 -37.69 -22.63
C LEU A 46 -31.99 -36.46 -21.71
N PHE A 47 -33.07 -36.29 -20.94
CA PHE A 47 -33.14 -35.24 -19.92
C PHE A 47 -32.28 -35.53 -18.68
N PHE A 48 -32.08 -36.80 -18.32
CA PHE A 48 -31.17 -37.18 -17.22
C PHE A 48 -29.68 -37.14 -17.61
N SER A 49 -29.33 -37.31 -18.88
CA SER A 49 -27.94 -37.10 -19.34
C SER A 49 -27.55 -35.62 -19.47
N ALA A 50 -28.51 -34.73 -19.73
CA ALA A 50 -28.26 -33.29 -19.83
C ALA A 50 -28.13 -32.60 -18.45
N THR A 51 -28.76 -33.15 -17.41
CA THR A 51 -28.62 -32.64 -16.04
C THR A 51 -27.33 -33.11 -15.34
N LEU A 52 -26.73 -34.21 -15.78
CA LEU A 52 -25.42 -34.69 -15.27
C LEU A 52 -24.21 -34.02 -15.94
N LEU A 53 -24.36 -33.37 -17.10
CA LEU A 53 -23.30 -32.54 -17.71
C LEU A 53 -23.39 -31.05 -17.35
N SER A 54 -24.41 -30.63 -16.60
CA SER A 54 -24.52 -29.25 -16.10
C SER A 54 -23.89 -29.06 -14.71
N CYS A 55 -23.26 -30.10 -14.15
CA CYS A 55 -22.16 -29.91 -13.20
C CYS A 55 -20.90 -29.46 -13.97
N THR A 56 -21.04 -28.44 -14.82
CA THR A 56 -19.93 -27.56 -15.13
C THR A 56 -19.40 -27.07 -13.81
N ALA A 57 -18.08 -27.05 -13.68
CA ALA A 57 -17.37 -26.43 -12.58
C ALA A 57 -17.78 -24.95 -12.47
N SER A 58 -18.91 -24.67 -11.81
CA SER A 58 -19.11 -23.43 -11.12
C SER A 58 -18.16 -23.51 -9.94
N ARG A 59 -16.89 -23.14 -10.18
CA ARG A 59 -16.05 -22.67 -9.09
C ARG A 59 -16.89 -21.57 -8.44
N LEU A 60 -17.39 -21.86 -7.25
CA LEU A 60 -18.15 -20.91 -6.46
C LEU A 60 -17.15 -19.78 -6.16
N LEU A 61 -17.08 -18.76 -7.03
CA LEU A 61 -16.39 -17.54 -6.65
C LEU A 61 -17.18 -17.01 -5.44
N PRO A 62 -16.52 -16.79 -4.30
CA PRO A 62 -17.19 -16.29 -3.12
C PRO A 62 -17.96 -15.03 -3.50
N GLU A 63 -19.25 -14.99 -3.17
CA GLU A 63 -20.04 -13.77 -3.30
C GLU A 63 -19.49 -12.78 -2.25
N THR A 64 -18.50 -11.97 -2.63
CA THR A 64 -17.86 -10.99 -1.74
C THR A 64 -18.82 -9.81 -1.56
N SER A 65 -19.81 -9.96 -0.69
CA SER A 65 -20.76 -8.89 -0.40
C SER A 65 -20.01 -7.64 0.07
N GLY A 66 -20.03 -6.57 -0.72
CA GLY A 66 -19.44 -5.26 -0.37
C GLY A 66 -18.11 -4.90 -1.04
N TYR A 67 -17.49 -5.80 -1.80
CA TYR A 67 -16.29 -5.50 -2.59
C TYR A 67 -16.59 -5.50 -4.09
N ASP A 68 -15.81 -4.74 -4.86
CA ASP A 68 -15.84 -4.74 -6.32
C ASP A 68 -15.64 -6.16 -6.87
N SER A 69 -16.34 -6.49 -7.94
CA SER A 69 -15.92 -7.61 -8.79
C SER A 69 -14.53 -7.33 -9.39
N HIS A 70 -13.81 -8.38 -9.77
CA HIS A 70 -12.49 -8.21 -10.41
C HIS A 70 -12.56 -7.29 -11.64
N GLU A 71 -13.62 -7.35 -12.43
CA GLU A 71 -13.83 -6.47 -13.59
C GLU A 71 -14.02 -4.98 -13.21
N GLN A 72 -14.75 -4.69 -12.13
CA GLN A 72 -14.93 -3.33 -11.63
C GLN A 72 -13.63 -2.77 -11.08
N TRP A 73 -12.89 -3.59 -10.33
CA TRP A 73 -11.57 -3.25 -9.82
C TRP A 73 -10.58 -3.00 -10.97
N MET A 74 -10.58 -3.85 -12.01
CA MET A 74 -9.75 -3.66 -13.20
C MET A 74 -10.06 -2.33 -13.89
N ALA A 75 -11.34 -1.98 -14.04
CA ALA A 75 -11.74 -0.71 -14.62
C ALA A 75 -11.27 0.48 -13.77
N ARG A 76 -11.33 0.38 -12.44
CA ARG A 76 -10.87 1.42 -11.50
C ARG A 76 -9.37 1.67 -11.60
N TYR A 77 -8.57 0.62 -11.71
CA TYR A 77 -7.10 0.69 -11.74
C TYR A 77 -6.50 0.56 -13.15
N ALA A 78 -7.33 0.71 -14.19
CA ALA A 78 -6.94 0.59 -15.59
C ALA A 78 -6.11 -0.67 -15.91
N ARG A 79 -6.47 -1.81 -15.30
CA ARG A 79 -5.74 -3.08 -15.44
C ARG A 79 -6.08 -3.76 -16.76
N VAL A 80 -5.05 -4.12 -17.50
CA VAL A 80 -5.13 -4.87 -18.77
C VAL A 80 -4.15 -6.03 -18.69
N TYR A 81 -4.61 -7.22 -19.04
CA TYR A 81 -3.80 -8.44 -19.05
C TYR A 81 -3.48 -8.88 -20.46
N LYS A 82 -2.38 -9.61 -20.62
CA LYS A 82 -1.89 -10.08 -21.91
C LYS A 82 -2.89 -10.98 -22.63
N ASP A 83 -3.52 -11.89 -21.88
CA ASP A 83 -4.47 -12.86 -22.41
C ASP A 83 -5.48 -13.32 -21.34
N SER A 84 -6.45 -14.14 -21.76
CA SER A 84 -7.49 -14.65 -20.87
C SER A 84 -6.97 -15.58 -19.78
N ALA A 85 -5.85 -16.26 -20.00
CA ALA A 85 -5.26 -17.16 -19.01
C ALA A 85 -4.62 -16.35 -17.88
N GLU A 86 -3.88 -15.28 -18.20
CA GLU A 86 -3.38 -14.34 -17.20
C GLU A 86 -4.53 -13.67 -16.44
N LYS A 87 -5.59 -13.25 -17.13
CA LYS A 87 -6.79 -12.68 -16.48
C LYS A 87 -7.41 -13.65 -15.48
N GLU A 88 -7.56 -14.93 -15.83
CA GLU A 88 -8.12 -15.94 -14.91
C GLU A 88 -7.20 -16.17 -13.70
N LEU A 89 -5.88 -16.17 -13.90
CA LEU A 89 -4.91 -16.26 -12.80
C LEU A 89 -5.03 -15.06 -11.85
N ARG A 90 -4.98 -13.85 -12.40
CA ARG A 90 -5.06 -12.59 -11.64
C ARG A 90 -6.39 -12.45 -10.90
N SER A 91 -7.47 -12.95 -11.48
CA SER A 91 -8.78 -13.01 -10.84
C SER A 91 -8.79 -13.89 -9.59
N LYS A 92 -8.11 -15.05 -9.61
CA LYS A 92 -8.00 -15.92 -8.43
C LYS A 92 -7.23 -15.22 -7.30
N VAL A 93 -6.07 -14.66 -7.61
CA VAL A 93 -5.25 -13.89 -6.66
C VAL A 93 -6.05 -12.72 -6.08
N PHE A 94 -6.78 -11.99 -6.93
CA PHE A 94 -7.68 -10.93 -6.49
C PHE A 94 -8.69 -11.40 -5.45
N TYR A 95 -9.43 -12.49 -5.72
CA TYR A 95 -10.43 -12.98 -4.78
C TYR A 95 -9.82 -13.54 -3.49
N GLU A 96 -8.65 -14.18 -3.56
CA GLU A 96 -7.90 -14.64 -2.37
C GLU A 96 -7.49 -13.44 -1.48
N ASN A 97 -6.97 -12.37 -2.08
CA ASN A 97 -6.61 -11.15 -1.35
C ASN A 97 -7.84 -10.42 -0.78
N VAL A 98 -8.95 -10.35 -1.52
CA VAL A 98 -10.21 -9.80 -1.00
C VAL A 98 -10.71 -10.59 0.20
N GLN A 99 -10.63 -11.92 0.17
CA GLN A 99 -10.98 -12.76 1.31
C GLN A 99 -10.05 -12.53 2.52
N TYR A 100 -8.76 -12.36 2.29
CA TYR A 100 -7.78 -12.02 3.33
C TYR A 100 -8.16 -10.70 4.01
N ILE A 101 -8.37 -9.65 3.22
CA ILE A 101 -8.74 -8.30 3.70
C ILE A 101 -10.06 -8.34 4.50
N ASP A 102 -11.07 -9.03 3.98
CA ASP A 102 -12.37 -9.17 4.65
C ASP A 102 -12.25 -9.92 5.98
N SER A 103 -11.47 -11.02 6.00
CA SER A 103 -11.22 -11.81 7.20
C SER A 103 -10.46 -11.01 8.25
N PHE A 104 -9.44 -10.26 7.83
CA PHE A 104 -8.67 -9.36 8.70
C PHE A 104 -9.59 -8.30 9.34
N ASN A 105 -10.39 -7.63 8.52
CA ASN A 105 -11.24 -6.53 9.00
C ASN A 105 -12.39 -6.98 9.90
N LYS A 106 -12.81 -8.25 9.77
CA LYS A 106 -13.81 -8.92 10.63
C LYS A 106 -13.21 -9.50 11.91
N ALA A 107 -11.92 -9.85 11.91
CA ALA A 107 -11.22 -10.25 13.12
C ALA A 107 -11.21 -9.09 14.14
N MET A 108 -10.90 -9.39 15.41
CA MET A 108 -10.91 -8.41 16.50
C MET A 108 -10.25 -7.09 16.11
N ASN A 109 -10.72 -5.98 16.70
CA ASN A 109 -10.34 -4.62 16.33
C ASN A 109 -8.83 -4.36 16.51
N LYS A 110 -8.03 -4.54 15.45
CA LYS A 110 -6.56 -4.34 15.45
C LYS A 110 -6.10 -2.86 15.44
N GLY A 111 -7.02 -1.90 15.51
CA GLY A 111 -6.67 -0.46 15.51
C GLY A 111 -6.29 0.12 14.13
N TYR A 112 -6.12 -0.73 13.11
CA TYR A 112 -5.96 -0.36 11.71
C TYR A 112 -6.82 -1.24 10.79
N LYS A 113 -6.95 -0.82 9.53
CA LYS A 113 -7.76 -1.50 8.51
C LYS A 113 -6.97 -1.75 7.24
N LEU A 114 -7.34 -2.84 6.58
CA LEU A 114 -6.89 -3.16 5.23
C LEU A 114 -7.95 -2.78 4.20
N ALA A 115 -7.53 -2.49 2.97
CA ALA A 115 -8.46 -2.24 1.87
C ALA A 115 -7.95 -2.84 0.56
N VAL A 116 -8.88 -3.13 -0.35
CA VAL A 116 -8.56 -3.50 -1.73
C VAL A 116 -7.96 -2.28 -2.42
N ASN A 117 -6.68 -2.35 -2.74
CA ASN A 117 -5.94 -1.30 -3.43
C ASN A 117 -5.47 -1.80 -4.81
N GLU A 118 -4.59 -1.06 -5.47
CA GLU A 118 -4.10 -1.42 -6.80
C GLU A 118 -3.27 -2.71 -6.85
N PHE A 119 -2.81 -3.23 -5.72
CA PHE A 119 -1.99 -4.44 -5.64
C PHE A 119 -2.81 -5.72 -5.40
N ALA A 120 -4.14 -5.62 -5.42
CA ALA A 120 -5.02 -6.74 -5.09
C ALA A 120 -4.88 -7.94 -6.04
N ASP A 121 -4.37 -7.80 -7.26
CA ASP A 121 -4.14 -8.90 -8.19
C ASP A 121 -2.72 -9.51 -8.17
N LEU A 122 -1.89 -9.08 -7.20
CA LEU A 122 -0.54 -9.58 -6.99
C LEU A 122 -0.49 -10.50 -5.78
N THR A 123 0.26 -11.59 -5.88
CA THR A 123 0.67 -12.32 -4.68
C THR A 123 1.65 -11.47 -3.88
N ASN A 124 1.83 -11.78 -2.60
CA ASN A 124 2.78 -11.04 -1.78
C ASN A 124 4.22 -11.15 -2.30
N GLU A 125 4.63 -12.31 -2.81
CA GLU A 125 5.95 -12.51 -3.45
C GLU A 125 6.12 -11.66 -4.72
N GLU A 126 5.10 -11.58 -5.58
CA GLU A 126 5.13 -10.71 -6.77
C GLU A 126 5.13 -9.22 -6.39
N PHE A 127 4.47 -8.88 -5.29
CA PHE A 127 4.40 -7.53 -4.78
C PHE A 127 5.77 -7.04 -4.28
N THR A 128 6.44 -7.83 -3.44
CA THR A 128 7.71 -7.47 -2.80
C THR A 128 8.89 -7.54 -3.78
N SER A 129 9.00 -8.60 -4.58
CA SER A 129 10.17 -8.88 -5.44
C SER A 129 10.55 -7.78 -6.43
N LYS A 130 9.64 -6.86 -6.76
CA LYS A 130 9.89 -5.76 -7.72
C LYS A 130 9.89 -4.36 -7.09
N ARG A 131 9.46 -4.22 -5.83
CA ARG A 131 9.31 -2.91 -5.16
C ARG A 131 10.22 -2.74 -3.96
N ASN A 132 10.44 -3.85 -3.24
CA ASN A 132 11.22 -3.90 -2.02
C ASN A 132 12.63 -4.39 -2.39
N ARG A 133 13.51 -3.45 -2.74
CA ARG A 133 14.90 -3.71 -3.12
C ARG A 133 15.87 -2.79 -2.39
N PHE A 134 15.53 -2.38 -1.17
CA PHE A 134 16.51 -1.75 -0.30
C PHE A 134 17.62 -2.75 0.05
N MET A 135 18.88 -2.36 -0.15
CA MET A 135 20.02 -3.25 0.06
C MET A 135 20.58 -3.09 1.47
N ALA A 136 19.84 -3.58 2.46
CA ALA A 136 20.22 -3.46 3.87
C ALA A 136 21.68 -3.86 4.12
N HIS A 137 22.36 -3.10 4.97
CA HIS A 137 23.75 -3.33 5.33
C HIS A 137 23.93 -3.22 6.84
N GLU A 138 25.03 -3.75 7.37
CA GLU A 138 25.32 -3.54 8.79
C GLU A 138 25.74 -2.08 9.03
N CYS A 139 24.91 -1.33 9.76
CA CYS A 139 25.31 0.00 10.23
C CYS A 139 26.58 -0.12 11.06
N SER A 140 27.66 0.49 10.58
CA SER A 140 28.88 0.60 11.38
C SER A 140 28.65 1.57 12.52
N PRO A 141 29.11 1.28 13.75
CA PRO A 141 29.00 2.23 14.85
C PRO A 141 29.81 3.48 14.49
N SER A 142 29.10 4.57 14.17
CA SER A 142 29.71 5.86 13.88
C SER A 142 30.48 6.35 15.11
N THR A 143 31.74 6.71 14.91
CA THR A 143 32.58 7.33 15.95
C THR A 143 32.29 8.82 16.12
N SER A 144 31.47 9.40 15.23
CA SER A 144 31.07 10.80 15.28
C SER A 144 29.89 11.01 16.22
N SER A 145 29.84 12.17 16.89
CA SER A 145 28.74 12.51 17.79
C SER A 145 27.46 12.77 16.98
N PHE A 146 26.36 12.11 17.34
CA PHE A 146 25.04 12.38 16.76
C PHE A 146 24.65 13.86 16.96
N ARG A 147 24.37 14.57 15.85
CA ARG A 147 24.12 16.02 15.86
C ARG A 147 23.00 16.45 16.81
N TYR A 148 21.96 15.65 16.92
CA TYR A 148 20.81 15.97 17.76
C TYR A 148 20.88 15.34 19.17
N GLU A 149 22.02 14.78 19.59
CA GLU A 149 22.16 14.11 20.88
C GLU A 149 21.67 14.98 22.05
N ASN A 150 22.06 16.25 22.05
CA ASN A 150 21.74 17.22 23.11
C ASN A 150 20.37 17.92 22.93
N LEU A 151 19.55 17.51 21.95
CA LEU A 151 18.20 18.05 21.78
C LEU A 151 17.30 17.51 22.91
N THR A 152 16.98 18.37 23.88
CA THR A 152 16.25 17.99 25.10
C THR A 152 14.74 18.19 24.99
N ALA A 153 14.28 19.08 24.12
CA ALA A 153 12.87 19.38 23.92
C ALA A 153 12.50 19.15 22.45
N VAL A 154 11.64 18.15 22.22
CA VAL A 154 11.00 17.90 20.92
C VAL A 154 9.50 18.19 21.05
N PRO A 155 8.85 18.74 20.01
CA PRO A 155 7.40 18.91 20.00
C PRO A 155 6.68 17.57 20.24
N SER A 156 5.47 17.61 20.80
CA SER A 156 4.66 16.40 21.01
C SER A 156 4.18 15.74 19.70
N SER A 157 4.11 16.53 18.62
CA SER A 157 3.83 16.07 17.25
C SER A 157 4.60 16.91 16.24
N MET A 158 4.93 16.29 15.11
CA MET A 158 5.53 16.93 13.95
C MET A 158 4.84 16.43 12.68
N ASP A 159 4.55 17.33 11.75
CA ASP A 159 4.04 16.99 10.42
C ASP A 159 4.67 17.94 9.41
N TRP A 160 5.72 17.48 8.72
CA TRP A 160 6.47 18.29 7.76
C TRP A 160 5.63 18.66 6.52
N ARG A 161 4.53 17.94 6.24
CA ARG A 161 3.57 18.32 5.18
C ARG A 161 2.95 19.67 5.50
N LYS A 162 2.54 19.87 6.76
CA LYS A 162 1.98 21.15 7.25
C LYS A 162 3.01 22.29 7.31
N LYS A 163 4.30 21.96 7.23
CA LYS A 163 5.41 22.92 7.15
C LYS A 163 5.85 23.21 5.70
N GLY A 164 5.20 22.60 4.72
CA GLY A 164 5.52 22.76 3.31
C GLY A 164 6.84 22.10 2.91
N ALA A 165 7.36 21.14 3.70
CA ALA A 165 8.64 20.47 3.49
C ALA A 165 8.48 19.04 2.96
N VAL A 166 7.37 18.74 2.29
CA VAL A 166 7.08 17.42 1.71
C VAL A 166 6.36 17.64 0.37
N THR A 167 6.94 17.10 -0.70
CA THR A 167 6.32 17.06 -2.04
C THR A 167 5.17 16.05 -2.11
N PRO A 168 4.31 16.10 -3.13
CA PRO A 168 3.29 15.07 -3.35
C PRO A 168 3.86 13.64 -3.34
N VAL A 169 3.03 12.67 -2.99
CA VAL A 169 3.38 11.24 -3.11
C VAL A 169 3.58 10.90 -4.59
N LYS A 170 4.63 10.12 -4.85
CA LYS A 170 4.97 9.59 -6.18
C LYS A 170 4.82 8.06 -6.20
N ASP A 171 5.00 7.45 -7.36
CA ASP A 171 4.88 6.00 -7.58
C ASP A 171 6.12 5.46 -8.30
N GLN A 172 6.85 4.55 -7.63
CA GLN A 172 8.04 3.86 -8.17
C GLN A 172 7.68 2.75 -9.17
N GLY A 173 6.41 2.38 -9.29
CA GLY A 173 5.95 1.33 -10.19
C GLY A 173 6.56 -0.04 -9.87
N GLN A 174 7.21 -0.65 -10.86
CA GLN A 174 7.81 -2.00 -10.77
C GLN A 174 9.35 -1.96 -10.68
N CYS A 175 9.92 -0.81 -10.34
CA CYS A 175 11.35 -0.61 -10.19
C CYS A 175 11.72 -0.63 -8.70
N GLY A 176 12.76 -1.38 -8.32
CA GLY A 176 13.27 -1.49 -6.96
C GLY A 176 14.06 -0.27 -6.49
N CYS A 177 13.58 0.92 -6.77
CA CYS A 177 14.28 2.19 -6.53
C CYS A 177 13.75 2.97 -5.31
N CYS A 178 13.10 2.29 -4.35
CA CYS A 178 12.61 2.92 -3.11
C CYS A 178 13.70 3.72 -2.37
N TRP A 179 14.96 3.27 -2.44
CA TRP A 179 16.14 3.97 -1.92
C TRP A 179 16.27 5.39 -2.49
N ALA A 180 16.12 5.55 -3.80
CA ALA A 180 16.20 6.85 -4.48
C ALA A 180 15.04 7.76 -4.07
N PHE A 181 13.81 7.23 -4.03
CA PHE A 181 12.63 7.98 -3.58
C PHE A 181 12.75 8.45 -2.12
N SER A 182 13.26 7.59 -1.24
CA SER A 182 13.48 7.94 0.17
C SER A 182 14.51 9.06 0.31
N ALA A 183 15.66 8.92 -0.35
CA ALA A 183 16.74 9.91 -0.30
C ALA A 183 16.29 11.27 -0.89
N VAL A 184 15.62 11.24 -2.05
CA VAL A 184 15.10 12.45 -2.70
C VAL A 184 14.08 13.14 -1.79
N ALA A 185 13.11 12.44 -1.21
CA ALA A 185 12.13 13.06 -0.33
C ALA A 185 12.77 13.72 0.92
N ALA A 186 13.82 13.13 1.48
CA ALA A 186 14.59 13.75 2.56
C ALA A 186 15.36 15.00 2.09
N MET A 187 15.96 14.94 0.89
CA MET A 187 16.68 16.07 0.27
C MET A 187 15.74 17.25 -0.06
N GLU A 188 14.57 16.99 -0.63
CA GLU A 188 13.54 17.99 -0.90
C GLU A 188 13.12 18.71 0.39
N GLY A 189 12.95 17.94 1.47
CA GLY A 189 12.63 18.45 2.79
C GLY A 189 13.69 19.39 3.34
N ILE A 190 14.96 18.96 3.40
CA ILE A 190 16.04 19.82 3.90
C ILE A 190 16.25 21.06 3.01
N ASN A 191 16.05 20.95 1.70
CA ASN A 191 16.13 22.09 0.78
C ASN A 191 15.05 23.14 1.10
N GLN A 192 13.81 22.73 1.35
CA GLN A 192 12.77 23.65 1.82
C GLN A 192 13.17 24.34 3.12
N LEU A 193 13.72 23.59 4.09
CA LEU A 193 14.08 24.15 5.39
C LEU A 193 15.23 25.16 5.31
N LYS A 194 16.16 24.98 4.37
CA LYS A 194 17.33 25.85 4.20
C LYS A 194 17.08 27.05 3.30
N THR A 195 16.30 26.86 2.24
CA THR A 195 16.13 27.86 1.18
C THR A 195 14.75 28.49 1.16
N GLY A 196 13.77 27.89 1.85
CA GLY A 196 12.37 28.25 1.78
C GLY A 196 11.66 27.81 0.49
N LYS A 197 12.32 26.99 -0.35
CA LYS A 197 11.77 26.52 -1.64
C LYS A 197 11.62 25.01 -1.66
N LEU A 198 10.39 24.55 -1.90
CA LEU A 198 10.08 23.13 -2.07
C LEU A 198 10.17 22.86 -3.56
N VAL A 199 11.15 22.05 -3.94
CA VAL A 199 11.42 21.72 -5.34
C VAL A 199 11.23 20.22 -5.47
N SER A 200 10.50 19.78 -6.50
CA SER A 200 10.45 18.35 -6.79
C SER A 200 11.70 17.93 -7.56
N LEU A 201 12.50 17.04 -6.97
CA LEU A 201 13.77 16.57 -7.50
C LEU A 201 13.58 15.24 -8.24
N SER A 202 14.58 14.85 -9.04
CA SER A 202 14.54 13.66 -9.89
C SER A 202 15.07 12.43 -9.16
N GLU A 203 14.21 11.43 -8.97
CA GLU A 203 14.65 10.09 -8.58
C GLU A 203 15.32 9.36 -9.74
N GLN A 204 14.93 9.65 -10.99
CA GLN A 204 15.49 9.02 -12.18
C GLN A 204 16.97 9.34 -12.36
N GLU A 205 17.41 10.55 -12.00
CA GLU A 205 18.84 10.89 -12.04
C GLU A 205 19.65 9.97 -11.13
N LEU A 206 19.14 9.65 -9.92
CA LEU A 206 19.79 8.65 -9.06
C LEU A 206 19.76 7.27 -9.68
N VAL A 207 18.60 6.82 -10.17
CA VAL A 207 18.45 5.50 -10.82
C VAL A 207 19.42 5.31 -11.99
N ASP A 208 19.62 6.35 -12.81
CA ASP A 208 20.43 6.26 -14.02
C ASP A 208 21.93 6.55 -13.80
N CYS A 209 22.28 7.37 -12.80
CA CYS A 209 23.63 7.90 -12.62
C CYS A 209 24.35 7.36 -11.40
N ASP A 210 23.64 6.97 -10.33
CA ASP A 210 24.23 6.36 -9.14
C ASP A 210 24.28 4.83 -9.28
N THR A 211 25.03 4.37 -10.28
CA THR A 211 25.18 2.94 -10.59
C THR A 211 26.58 2.43 -10.29
N SER A 212 27.43 3.26 -9.70
CA SER A 212 28.81 2.90 -9.34
C SER A 212 28.88 2.50 -7.88
N GLY A 213 28.99 1.20 -7.59
CA GLY A 213 29.11 0.71 -6.22
C GLY A 213 27.95 -0.21 -5.84
N VAL A 214 27.32 0.04 -4.69
CA VAL A 214 26.23 -0.81 -4.17
C VAL A 214 24.90 -0.53 -4.87
N ASP A 215 24.67 0.72 -5.29
CA ASP A 215 23.41 1.11 -5.91
C ASP A 215 23.38 0.63 -7.37
N GLN A 216 22.28 0.00 -7.76
CA GLN A 216 22.10 -0.74 -9.01
C GLN A 216 20.73 -0.42 -9.64
N GLY A 217 20.34 0.85 -9.63
CA GLY A 217 19.10 1.32 -10.24
C GLY A 217 17.86 0.57 -9.69
N CYS A 218 17.13 -0.11 -10.57
CA CYS A 218 15.95 -0.90 -10.22
C CYS A 218 16.25 -2.21 -9.48
N GLU A 219 17.50 -2.67 -9.42
CA GLU A 219 17.87 -3.86 -8.65
C GLU A 219 18.16 -3.56 -7.18
N GLY A 220 18.17 -2.28 -6.80
CA GLY A 220 18.24 -1.85 -5.41
C GLY A 220 19.35 -0.85 -5.11
N GLY A 221 19.40 -0.38 -3.87
CA GLY A 221 20.39 0.59 -3.42
C GLY A 221 20.18 1.02 -1.97
N LEU A 222 20.94 2.04 -1.56
CA LEU A 222 21.01 2.59 -0.21
C LEU A 222 20.81 4.11 -0.21
N MET A 223 20.07 4.64 0.77
CA MET A 223 19.89 6.09 0.88
C MET A 223 21.20 6.84 1.15
N ASP A 224 22.14 6.24 1.89
CA ASP A 224 23.42 6.88 2.22
C ASP A 224 24.29 7.07 0.98
N ASN A 225 24.36 6.05 0.13
CA ASN A 225 25.05 6.11 -1.14
C ASN A 225 24.42 7.16 -2.06
N ALA A 226 23.09 7.18 -2.15
CA ALA A 226 22.39 8.25 -2.87
C ALA A 226 22.82 9.64 -2.36
N PHE A 227 22.91 9.85 -1.04
CA PHE A 227 23.39 11.13 -0.50
C PHE A 227 24.86 11.40 -0.86
N GLU A 228 25.75 10.41 -0.80
CA GLU A 228 27.14 10.54 -1.22
C GLU A 228 27.26 10.90 -2.71
N PHE A 229 26.49 10.22 -3.55
CA PHE A 229 26.38 10.53 -4.96
C PHE A 229 25.95 11.97 -5.15
N ILE A 230 24.87 12.43 -4.52
CA ILE A 230 24.36 13.80 -4.66
C ILE A 230 25.44 14.83 -4.28
N VAL A 231 26.21 14.58 -3.21
CA VAL A 231 27.32 15.45 -2.81
C VAL A 231 28.40 15.49 -3.90
N SER A 232 28.79 14.33 -4.43
CA SER A 232 29.82 14.21 -5.48
C SER A 232 29.36 14.81 -6.82
N ASN A 233 28.09 14.63 -7.17
CA ASN A 233 27.41 15.15 -8.34
C ASN A 233 27.11 16.65 -8.21
N LYS A 234 27.26 17.22 -6.99
CA LYS A 234 27.00 18.62 -6.65
C LYS A 234 25.55 19.04 -6.75
N GLY A 235 24.62 18.09 -6.60
CA GLY A 235 23.18 18.33 -6.57
C GLY A 235 22.39 17.35 -7.43
N LEU A 236 21.09 17.62 -7.53
CA LEU A 236 20.15 16.90 -8.42
C LEU A 236 19.35 17.88 -9.25
N ALA A 237 18.98 17.46 -10.45
CA ALA A 237 18.00 18.13 -11.30
C ALA A 237 16.58 18.02 -10.71
N THR A 238 15.67 18.86 -11.23
CA THR A 238 14.25 18.72 -10.92
C THR A 238 13.63 17.53 -11.63
N GLU A 239 12.56 16.98 -11.08
CA GLU A 239 11.67 16.00 -11.76
C GLU A 239 11.31 16.45 -13.18
N SER A 240 10.98 17.73 -13.38
CA SER A 240 10.58 18.24 -14.70
C SER A 240 11.70 18.27 -15.75
N LYS A 241 12.97 18.19 -15.32
CA LYS A 241 14.16 18.21 -16.19
C LYS A 241 14.67 16.81 -16.45
N TYR A 242 14.61 15.95 -15.44
CA TYR A 242 14.95 14.54 -15.57
C TYR A 242 13.75 13.71 -15.08
N PRO A 243 12.72 13.48 -15.92
CA PRO A 243 11.48 12.84 -15.51
C PRO A 243 11.66 11.35 -15.17
N TYR A 244 10.84 10.87 -14.23
CA TYR A 244 10.79 9.47 -13.86
C TYR A 244 10.19 8.57 -14.95
N ASN A 245 10.91 7.50 -15.28
CA ASN A 245 10.54 6.51 -16.30
C ASN A 245 10.26 5.13 -15.72
N GLY A 246 10.59 4.86 -14.45
CA GLY A 246 10.28 3.59 -13.79
C GLY A 246 11.07 2.39 -14.29
N VAL A 247 12.21 2.64 -14.94
CA VAL A 247 13.15 1.64 -15.48
C VAL A 247 14.57 2.21 -15.46
N ASP A 248 15.57 1.34 -15.53
CA ASP A 248 16.96 1.76 -15.70
C ASP A 248 17.16 2.42 -17.07
N GLY A 249 17.80 3.58 -17.05
CA GLY A 249 18.24 4.32 -18.22
C GLY A 249 19.76 4.42 -18.30
N THR A 250 20.23 5.27 -19.20
CA THR A 250 21.64 5.69 -19.23
C THR A 250 21.72 7.09 -18.67
N CYS A 251 22.64 7.34 -17.73
CA CYS A 251 22.85 8.66 -17.16
C CYS A 251 22.94 9.76 -18.22
N ASN A 252 21.93 10.62 -18.28
CA ASN A 252 21.89 11.73 -19.21
C ASN A 252 22.62 12.95 -18.62
N SER A 253 23.89 13.10 -18.97
CA SER A 253 24.73 14.18 -18.43
C SER A 253 24.21 15.59 -18.73
N ASN A 254 23.45 15.78 -19.83
CA ASN A 254 22.88 17.09 -20.14
C ASN A 254 21.78 17.45 -19.16
N GLU A 255 20.86 16.54 -18.87
CA GLU A 255 19.79 16.79 -17.89
C GLU A 255 20.34 16.87 -16.48
N ALA A 256 21.23 15.94 -16.10
CA ALA A 256 21.89 15.90 -14.78
C ALA A 256 22.71 17.17 -14.48
N SER A 257 23.21 17.87 -15.49
CA SER A 257 23.94 19.15 -15.29
C SER A 257 23.06 20.31 -14.80
N ASN A 258 21.72 20.16 -14.78
CA ASN A 258 20.78 21.19 -14.36
C ASN A 258 20.43 21.11 -12.86
N HIS A 259 21.43 21.16 -11.99
CA HIS A 259 21.22 21.04 -10.54
C HIS A 259 20.28 22.13 -10.00
N ALA A 260 19.23 21.69 -9.30
CA ALA A 260 18.19 22.53 -8.71
C ALA A 260 18.32 22.67 -7.18
N ALA A 261 18.91 21.68 -6.52
CA ALA A 261 19.20 21.68 -5.09
C ALA A 261 20.49 20.88 -4.81
N THR A 262 21.13 21.18 -3.68
CA THR A 262 22.42 20.58 -3.28
C THR A 262 22.41 20.25 -1.79
N ILE A 263 23.21 19.28 -1.38
CA ILE A 263 23.48 18.94 0.03
C ILE A 263 25.00 18.92 0.26
N THR A 264 25.43 19.03 1.51
CA THR A 264 26.86 19.06 1.90
C THR A 264 27.37 17.73 2.46
N GLY A 265 26.48 16.79 2.74
CA GLY A 265 26.78 15.50 3.37
C GLY A 265 25.51 14.80 3.84
N HIS A 266 25.65 13.70 4.57
CA HIS A 266 24.58 13.05 5.31
C HIS A 266 25.09 12.64 6.70
N GLU A 267 24.16 12.29 7.59
CA GLU A 267 24.46 11.72 8.90
C GLU A 267 23.48 10.59 9.22
N ASP A 268 23.97 9.56 9.89
CA ASP A 268 23.16 8.47 10.40
C ASP A 268 22.55 8.81 11.76
N VAL A 269 21.32 8.36 11.95
CA VAL A 269 20.69 8.29 13.26
C VAL A 269 21.27 7.07 13.99
N PRO A 270 21.60 7.17 15.29
CA PRO A 270 21.96 6.01 16.11
C PRO A 270 20.97 4.86 15.95
N ALA A 271 21.46 3.73 15.42
CA ALA A 271 20.67 2.54 15.17
C ALA A 271 20.00 2.02 16.45
N ASN A 272 18.82 1.44 16.29
CA ASN A 272 18.00 0.84 17.35
C ASN A 272 17.62 1.86 18.45
N SER A 273 17.29 3.08 18.04
CA SER A 273 16.88 4.15 18.97
C SER A 273 15.77 5.01 18.38
N GLU A 274 14.51 4.65 18.69
CA GLU A 274 13.35 5.51 18.39
C GLU A 274 13.49 6.90 19.02
N SER A 275 14.20 7.02 20.15
CA SER A 275 14.47 8.31 20.79
C SER A 275 15.40 9.22 19.97
N ALA A 276 16.42 8.65 19.33
CA ALA A 276 17.32 9.39 18.45
C ALA A 276 16.62 9.72 17.13
N LEU A 277 15.85 8.76 16.57
CA LEU A 277 15.02 8.98 15.39
C LEU A 277 14.01 10.10 15.64
N LEU A 278 13.39 10.16 16.82
CA LEU A 278 12.44 11.21 17.18
C LEU A 278 13.08 12.60 17.13
N LYS A 279 14.30 12.73 17.65
CA LYS A 279 15.06 13.99 17.63
C LYS A 279 15.39 14.40 16.19
N ALA A 280 15.83 13.47 15.35
CA ALA A 280 16.11 13.73 13.93
C ALA A 280 14.84 14.13 13.17
N VAL A 281 13.75 13.36 13.27
CA VAL A 281 12.47 13.64 12.60
C VAL A 281 11.84 14.94 13.10
N SER A 282 12.06 15.33 14.36
CA SER A 282 11.62 16.64 14.87
C SER A 282 12.37 17.83 14.24
N SER A 283 13.51 17.57 13.58
CA SER A 283 14.38 18.59 12.99
C SER A 283 14.28 18.67 11.47
N GLN A 284 13.99 17.56 10.79
CA GLN A 284 13.79 17.48 9.33
C GLN A 284 13.14 16.14 8.94
N PRO A 285 12.65 15.96 7.69
CA PRO A 285 12.36 14.63 7.14
C PRO A 285 13.59 13.72 7.13
N VAL A 286 13.40 12.44 7.44
CA VAL A 286 14.47 11.44 7.60
C VAL A 286 14.17 10.22 6.74
N SER A 287 15.17 9.73 6.00
CA SER A 287 15.10 8.45 5.30
C SER A 287 15.18 7.32 6.30
N VAL A 288 14.30 6.34 6.21
CA VAL A 288 14.27 5.16 7.08
C VAL A 288 14.06 3.91 6.24
N ALA A 289 14.69 2.80 6.63
CA ALA A 289 14.38 1.48 6.07
C ALA A 289 13.43 0.72 6.98
N ILE A 290 12.56 -0.10 6.39
CA ILE A 290 11.60 -0.96 7.08
C ILE A 290 11.52 -2.33 6.40
N ASP A 291 11.01 -3.32 7.13
CA ASP A 291 10.43 -4.53 6.55
C ASP A 291 8.99 -4.24 6.10
N ALA A 292 8.79 -4.18 4.79
CA ALA A 292 7.51 -3.96 4.16
C ALA A 292 7.00 -5.22 3.42
N SER A 293 7.48 -6.40 3.82
CA SER A 293 7.19 -7.66 3.13
C SER A 293 5.82 -8.24 3.46
N GLY A 294 5.22 -7.90 4.61
CA GLY A 294 3.98 -8.52 5.09
C GLY A 294 2.71 -8.16 4.28
N SER A 295 1.78 -9.11 4.17
CA SER A 295 0.47 -8.90 3.50
C SER A 295 -0.39 -7.79 4.15
N ASP A 296 -0.30 -7.61 5.47
CA ASP A 296 -0.97 -6.49 6.16
C ASP A 296 -0.41 -5.15 5.68
N PHE A 297 0.89 -5.07 5.38
CA PHE A 297 1.53 -3.87 4.84
C PHE A 297 1.10 -3.62 3.39
N GLN A 298 1.08 -4.68 2.56
CA GLN A 298 0.63 -4.62 1.16
C GLN A 298 -0.77 -3.99 1.04
N PHE A 299 -1.68 -4.30 1.97
CA PHE A 299 -3.07 -3.85 1.94
C PHE A 299 -3.44 -2.79 2.97
N TYR A 300 -2.45 -2.20 3.66
CA TYR A 300 -2.69 -1.15 4.63
C TYR A 300 -3.54 -0.02 4.03
N SER A 301 -4.52 0.47 4.80
CA SER A 301 -5.42 1.54 4.37
C SER A 301 -5.52 2.68 5.37
N THR A 302 -5.76 2.41 6.65
CA THR A 302 -5.93 3.48 7.65
C THR A 302 -5.69 2.99 9.07
N GLY A 303 -5.42 3.93 9.97
CA GLY A 303 -5.17 3.69 11.40
C GLY A 303 -3.70 3.50 11.71
N VAL A 304 -3.36 3.35 12.99
CA VAL A 304 -1.96 3.12 13.39
C VAL A 304 -1.63 1.65 13.15
N PHE A 305 -0.71 1.40 12.23
CA PHE A 305 -0.22 0.08 11.88
C PHE A 305 0.52 -0.54 13.05
N THR A 306 -0.02 -1.66 13.54
CA THR A 306 0.50 -2.52 14.61
C THR A 306 0.65 -3.96 14.12
N GLY A 307 0.73 -4.15 12.80
CA GLY A 307 0.81 -5.47 12.17
C GLY A 307 2.13 -6.18 12.44
N GLU A 308 2.11 -7.49 12.21
CA GLU A 308 3.33 -8.29 12.31
C GLU A 308 4.21 -8.01 11.09
N CYS A 309 5.48 -7.72 11.37
CA CYS A 309 6.57 -7.53 10.43
C CYS A 309 7.87 -7.93 11.14
N GLY A 310 8.85 -8.37 10.37
CA GLY A 310 10.17 -8.69 10.87
C GLY A 310 11.08 -7.46 10.94
N THR A 311 12.37 -7.72 10.83
CA THR A 311 13.44 -6.72 10.78
C THR A 311 14.37 -6.97 9.59
N GLU A 312 13.93 -7.78 8.63
CA GLU A 312 14.61 -7.99 7.35
C GLU A 312 14.27 -6.80 6.46
N LEU A 313 15.04 -5.72 6.60
CA LEU A 313 14.76 -4.44 5.94
C LEU A 313 14.85 -4.61 4.42
N ASP A 314 13.77 -4.29 3.73
CA ASP A 314 13.63 -4.52 2.28
C ASP A 314 13.10 -3.28 1.54
N HIS A 315 12.68 -2.23 2.25
CA HIS A 315 12.05 -1.05 1.66
C HIS A 315 12.50 0.26 2.29
N GLY A 316 12.86 1.23 1.44
CA GLY A 316 13.24 2.59 1.83
C GLY A 316 12.05 3.55 1.76
N VAL A 317 11.77 4.25 2.87
CA VAL A 317 10.66 5.21 3.00
C VAL A 317 11.12 6.47 3.74
N THR A 318 10.28 7.49 3.88
CA THR A 318 10.66 8.74 4.57
C THR A 318 9.75 9.02 5.76
N ALA A 319 10.34 9.09 6.96
CA ALA A 319 9.66 9.60 8.14
C ALA A 319 9.51 11.13 8.03
N VAL A 320 8.27 11.58 7.82
CA VAL A 320 7.93 13.00 7.63
C VAL A 320 7.19 13.60 8.83
N GLY A 321 7.13 12.87 9.93
CA GLY A 321 6.50 13.35 11.15
C GLY A 321 6.26 12.24 12.17
N TYR A 322 5.56 12.62 13.22
CA TYR A 322 5.11 11.73 14.28
C TYR A 322 3.97 12.41 15.06
N GLY A 323 3.20 11.60 15.78
CA GLY A 323 2.12 12.12 16.61
C GLY A 323 1.59 11.10 17.59
N THR A 324 0.37 11.37 18.04
CA THR A 324 -0.45 10.50 18.89
C THR A 324 -1.86 10.51 18.31
N SER A 325 -2.44 9.32 18.07
CA SER A 325 -3.83 9.17 17.63
C SER A 325 -4.82 9.47 18.74
N ASP A 326 -6.10 9.56 18.40
CA ASP A 326 -7.18 9.89 19.34
C ASP A 326 -7.33 8.87 20.49
N ASP A 327 -6.90 7.62 20.27
CA ASP A 327 -6.88 6.56 21.29
C ASP A 327 -5.61 6.55 22.15
N GLY A 328 -4.68 7.49 21.92
CA GLY A 328 -3.42 7.60 22.67
C GLY A 328 -2.24 6.84 22.05
N THR A 329 -2.43 6.12 20.94
CA THR A 329 -1.35 5.38 20.28
C THR A 329 -0.37 6.34 19.61
N LYS A 330 0.92 6.26 19.96
CA LYS A 330 1.96 7.06 19.31
C LYS A 330 2.29 6.47 17.94
N TYR A 331 2.56 7.32 16.96
CA TYR A 331 2.93 6.88 15.62
C TYR A 331 4.05 7.70 15.00
N TRP A 332 4.75 7.08 14.06
CA TRP A 332 5.52 7.69 12.99
C TRP A 332 4.61 7.97 11.80
N LEU A 333 4.74 9.14 11.18
CA LEU A 333 4.08 9.46 9.92
C LEU A 333 5.09 9.25 8.80
N VAL A 334 4.82 8.26 7.93
CA VAL A 334 5.77 7.81 6.92
C VAL A 334 5.18 8.01 5.53
N LYS A 335 5.96 8.65 4.65
CA LYS A 335 5.67 8.80 3.22
C LYS A 335 6.19 7.57 2.46
N ASN A 336 5.32 6.92 1.71
CA ASN A 336 5.67 5.81 0.83
C ASN A 336 5.80 6.27 -0.64
N SER A 337 6.26 5.38 -1.51
CA SER A 337 6.52 5.59 -2.95
C SER A 337 5.67 4.68 -3.85
N TRP A 338 4.47 4.30 -3.40
CA TRP A 338 3.55 3.38 -4.10
C TRP A 338 2.27 4.08 -4.57
N GLY A 339 2.36 5.37 -4.86
CA GLY A 339 1.22 6.17 -5.28
C GLY A 339 0.21 6.46 -4.17
N THR A 340 -0.76 7.31 -4.49
CA THR A 340 -1.79 7.75 -3.53
C THR A 340 -2.91 6.73 -3.34
N SER A 341 -2.91 5.65 -4.12
CA SER A 341 -3.94 4.60 -4.06
C SER A 341 -3.71 3.59 -2.94
N TRP A 342 -2.50 3.59 -2.37
CA TRP A 342 -2.09 2.78 -1.23
C TRP A 342 -2.11 3.58 0.08
N GLY A 343 -2.47 2.95 1.19
CA GLY A 343 -2.48 3.57 2.52
C GLY A 343 -3.40 4.79 2.63
N GLU A 344 -3.02 5.73 3.50
CA GLU A 344 -3.71 6.99 3.70
C GLU A 344 -3.18 8.03 2.71
N GLU A 345 -3.66 7.99 1.47
CA GLU A 345 -3.20 8.85 0.37
C GLU A 345 -1.68 8.73 0.12
N GLY A 346 -1.13 7.51 0.24
CA GLY A 346 0.30 7.21 0.09
C GLY A 346 1.13 7.30 1.36
N TYR A 347 0.49 7.51 2.51
CA TYR A 347 1.13 7.54 3.82
C TYR A 347 0.72 6.33 4.67
N ILE A 348 1.54 6.04 5.67
CA ILE A 348 1.23 5.09 6.75
C ILE A 348 1.59 5.70 8.10
N MET A 349 0.72 5.46 9.09
CA MET A 349 1.02 5.70 10.50
C MET A 349 1.56 4.41 11.11
N MET A 350 2.85 4.34 11.41
CA MET A 350 3.46 3.14 12.02
C MET A 350 3.58 3.33 13.53
N GLN A 351 3.26 2.32 14.34
CA GLN A 351 3.34 2.45 15.79
C GLN A 351 4.75 2.88 16.24
N ARG A 352 4.80 3.84 17.16
CA ARG A 352 6.01 4.38 17.76
C ARG A 352 6.00 4.11 19.26
N ASP A 353 7.20 4.12 19.87
CA ASP A 353 7.38 3.92 21.31
C ASP A 353 7.04 2.48 21.72
N VAL A 354 7.56 1.53 20.94
CA VAL A 354 7.41 0.08 21.17
C VAL A 354 8.60 -0.44 21.99
N ASP A 355 8.42 -1.59 22.64
CA ASP A 355 9.48 -2.16 23.48
C ASP A 355 10.71 -2.65 22.68
N ALA A 356 10.51 -3.00 21.40
CA ALA A 356 11.58 -3.40 20.49
C ALA A 356 12.47 -2.19 20.13
N LYS A 357 13.78 -2.32 20.33
CA LYS A 357 14.72 -1.21 20.10
C LYS A 357 14.82 -0.83 18.63
N GLU A 358 14.64 -1.82 17.78
CA GLU A 358 14.57 -1.74 16.32
C GLU A 358 13.37 -0.90 15.86
N GLY A 359 12.38 -0.66 16.73
CA GLY A 359 11.08 -0.10 16.36
C GLY A 359 10.22 -1.12 15.60
N ILE A 360 8.96 -0.80 15.35
CA ILE A 360 8.10 -1.67 14.55
C ILE A 360 8.65 -1.77 13.12
N CYS A 361 8.72 -2.99 12.58
CA CYS A 361 9.27 -3.31 11.26
C CYS A 361 10.73 -2.85 11.06
N GLY A 362 11.49 -2.65 12.15
CA GLY A 362 12.89 -2.21 12.07
C GLY A 362 13.09 -0.73 11.71
N ILE A 363 12.05 0.11 11.80
CA ILE A 363 12.10 1.54 11.39
C ILE A 363 13.23 2.37 12.05
N ALA A 364 13.74 1.95 13.20
CA ALA A 364 14.83 2.62 13.91
C ALA A 364 16.21 1.98 13.67
N MET A 365 16.31 0.96 12.82
CA MET A 365 17.57 0.23 12.57
C MET A 365 18.50 0.98 11.61
N GLN A 366 17.97 1.45 10.47
CA GLN A 366 18.74 2.18 9.46
C GLN A 366 18.00 3.45 9.06
N ALA A 367 18.42 4.56 9.63
CA ALA A 367 17.85 5.87 9.37
C ALA A 367 18.96 6.88 9.17
N SER A 368 18.84 7.70 8.13
CA SER A 368 19.83 8.71 7.79
C SER A 368 19.15 9.95 7.20
N TYR A 369 19.86 11.07 7.23
CA TYR A 369 19.33 12.31 6.70
C TYR A 369 20.41 13.17 6.04
N PRO A 370 20.07 13.91 4.98
CA PRO A 370 21.00 14.81 4.34
C PRO A 370 21.24 16.05 5.20
N THR A 371 22.42 16.63 5.05
CA THR A 371 22.85 17.88 5.71
C THR A 371 23.07 18.96 4.65
N ALA A 372 22.71 20.20 4.97
CA ALA A 372 22.85 21.35 4.08
C ALA A 372 23.03 22.65 4.86
#